data_AF-A0A7L4RKR4-F1
#
_entry.id   AF-A0A7L4RKR4-F1
#
_cell.length_a   1.000
_cell.length_b   1.000
_cell.length_c   1.000
_cell.angle_alpha   90.00
_cell.angle_beta   90.00
_cell.angle_gamma   90.00
#
_symmetry.space_group_name_H-M   'P 1'
#
loop_
_entity.id
_entity.type
_entity.pdbx_description
1 polymer ?
#
loop_
_entity_poly.entity_id
_entity_poly.type
_entity_poly.pdbx_seq_one_letter_code
_entity_poly.pdbx_strand_id
1 'polypeptide(L)'
;MKRGKEADYTITKLEKGPLQRFKNQNLILKKYGEVGLKIYKAITGKRSTKELQKDIGIKKDLFDEVINYLQEAAMVELAPVGEEKKKVEEKPEEAEAPEEKAPEEEAAPEEEIEAPPEEEKEPEEEKKPVRKPPPRAPPKREEEEEEIKPIEIEPIEAEEEEKPKKKAKEEEKEHEEEIEIEAEETPAEEEAPAEEEAPAEEEKPEEVEIEAEKEEEAEEEGLTPIEKIIKGKYGDIGLQVYTLIDGQRTAEEIMNETGLSESKLIEILDFMDEQGIIKLDYPKAKEKAAPAPSEEEKKEAASAFGPMIEGEDEMEKTEAVTIPSPVEIPVKAPMDIVKSVQKKAKLLLKYKDRGGKVWDEIDGKRDVLDITLKFDIPLYTLYEMLGFMLENGMVIMKPIMRNDVKKKYGDDGYTVYKRYGREGLMLYELIGKDLTIKQMAEK
;
A
#
# COMPACT_ATOMS: atom_id res chain seq x y z
N MET A 1 -30.17 -15.81 42.98
CA MET A 1 -29.63 -16.24 41.68
C MET A 1 -28.54 -17.27 41.93
N LYS A 2 -28.74 -18.54 41.54
CA LYS A 2 -27.69 -19.55 41.61
C LYS A 2 -26.62 -19.12 40.59
N ARG A 3 -25.43 -18.72 41.04
CA ARG A 3 -24.29 -18.49 40.14
C ARG A 3 -24.03 -19.82 39.44
N GLY A 4 -24.32 -19.88 38.14
CA GLY A 4 -23.97 -21.05 37.33
C GLY A 4 -22.48 -21.31 37.49
N LYS A 5 -22.10 -22.59 37.63
CA LYS A 5 -20.68 -22.95 37.61
C LYS A 5 -20.10 -22.46 36.29
N GLU A 6 -19.15 -21.54 36.35
CA GLU A 6 -18.43 -21.06 35.17
C GLU A 6 -17.66 -22.23 34.58
N ALA A 7 -18.12 -22.70 33.42
CA ALA A 7 -17.44 -23.69 32.62
C ALA A 7 -16.04 -23.18 32.27
N ASP A 8 -15.04 -24.04 32.41
CA ASP A 8 -13.65 -23.73 32.07
C ASP A 8 -13.38 -24.23 30.64
N TYR A 9 -12.61 -23.45 29.87
CA TYR A 9 -12.37 -23.73 28.46
C TYR A 9 -10.87 -23.73 28.15
N THR A 10 -10.45 -24.60 27.24
CA THR A 10 -9.14 -24.52 26.57
C THR A 10 -9.26 -23.67 25.33
N ILE A 11 -8.29 -22.79 25.11
CA ILE A 11 -8.31 -21.80 24.02
C ILE A 11 -7.22 -22.18 23.01
N THR A 12 -7.61 -22.47 21.77
CA THR A 12 -6.67 -22.82 20.68
C THR A 12 -6.67 -21.72 19.63
N LYS A 13 -5.49 -21.31 19.15
CA LYS A 13 -5.36 -20.30 18.08
C LYS A 13 -5.69 -20.90 16.71
N LEU A 14 -6.45 -20.17 15.91
CA LEU A 14 -6.75 -20.48 14.51
C LEU A 14 -5.93 -19.56 13.58
N GLU A 15 -4.62 -19.76 13.55
CA GLU A 15 -3.70 -19.00 12.69
C GLU A 15 -3.22 -19.88 11.52
N LYS A 16 -3.35 -19.40 10.27
CA LYS A 16 -2.89 -20.12 9.06
C LYS A 16 -1.43 -19.83 8.67
N GLY A 17 -0.72 -18.96 9.40
CA GLY A 17 0.67 -18.62 9.11
C GLY A 17 1.16 -17.32 9.77
N PRO A 18 2.42 -16.92 9.52
CA PRO A 18 3.06 -15.75 10.15
C PRO A 18 2.36 -14.43 9.81
N LEU A 19 1.90 -14.26 8.58
CA LEU A 19 1.22 -13.04 8.14
C LEU A 19 -0.12 -12.84 8.85
N GLN A 20 -0.92 -13.92 8.99
CA GLN A 20 -2.19 -13.87 9.71
C GLN A 20 -1.96 -13.57 11.19
N ARG A 21 -0.93 -14.16 11.81
CA ARG A 21 -0.52 -13.84 13.17
C ARG A 21 -0.22 -12.35 13.33
N PHE A 22 0.53 -11.76 12.41
CA PHE A 22 0.86 -10.34 12.45
C PHE A 22 -0.39 -9.45 12.32
N LYS A 23 -1.30 -9.77 11.38
CA LYS A 23 -2.59 -9.07 11.23
C LYS A 23 -3.43 -9.16 12.51
N ASN A 24 -3.58 -10.35 13.09
CA ASN A 24 -4.32 -10.56 14.32
C ASN A 24 -3.69 -9.79 15.49
N GLN A 25 -2.36 -9.83 15.64
CA GLN A 25 -1.64 -9.08 16.68
C GLN A 25 -1.88 -7.57 16.56
N ASN A 26 -1.80 -7.01 15.35
CA ASN A 26 -2.08 -5.59 15.13
C ASN A 26 -3.53 -5.21 15.42
N LEU A 27 -4.48 -6.08 15.06
CA LEU A 27 -5.90 -5.84 15.34
C LEU A 27 -6.17 -5.79 16.85
N ILE A 28 -5.60 -6.74 17.60
CA ILE A 28 -5.74 -6.82 19.06
C ILE A 28 -5.03 -5.64 19.73
N LEU A 29 -3.83 -5.28 19.25
CA LEU A 29 -3.08 -4.12 19.76
C LEU A 29 -3.86 -2.82 19.58
N LYS A 30 -4.51 -2.61 18.43
CA LYS A 30 -5.33 -1.42 18.18
C LYS A 30 -6.55 -1.34 19.10
N LYS A 31 -7.20 -2.48 19.41
CA LYS A 31 -8.47 -2.51 20.15
C LYS A 31 -8.29 -2.58 21.67
N TYR A 32 -7.32 -3.35 22.15
CA TYR A 32 -7.12 -3.64 23.58
C TYR A 32 -5.71 -3.31 24.09
N GLY A 33 -4.88 -2.68 23.25
CA GLY A 33 -3.52 -2.29 23.60
C GLY A 33 -2.60 -3.49 23.90
N GLU A 34 -1.57 -3.23 24.70
CA GLU A 34 -0.59 -4.23 25.10
C GLU A 34 -1.20 -5.35 25.96
N VAL A 35 -2.26 -5.06 26.72
CA VAL A 35 -2.93 -6.01 27.59
C VAL A 35 -3.59 -7.12 26.77
N GLY A 36 -4.34 -6.75 25.72
CA GLY A 36 -4.90 -7.73 24.79
C GLY A 36 -3.82 -8.53 24.07
N LEU A 37 -2.72 -7.87 23.66
CA LEU A 37 -1.61 -8.54 23.00
C LEU A 37 -0.91 -9.57 23.92
N LYS A 38 -0.78 -9.28 25.22
CA LYS A 38 -0.26 -10.21 26.23
C LYS A 38 -1.17 -11.44 26.36
N ILE A 39 -2.49 -11.25 26.46
CA ILE A 39 -3.46 -12.36 26.47
C ILE A 39 -3.30 -13.21 25.21
N TYR A 40 -3.29 -12.57 24.04
CA TYR A 40 -3.17 -13.29 22.77
C TYR A 40 -1.89 -14.10 22.69
N LYS A 41 -0.74 -13.53 23.05
CA LYS A 41 0.55 -14.24 23.05
C LYS A 41 0.56 -15.43 24.02
N ALA A 42 -0.10 -15.32 25.17
CA ALA A 42 -0.16 -16.38 26.17
C ALA A 42 -1.01 -17.60 25.76
N ILE A 43 -1.93 -17.45 24.80
CA ILE A 43 -2.75 -18.55 24.30
C ILE A 43 -1.87 -19.54 23.52
N THR A 44 -1.71 -20.75 24.07
CA THR A 44 -0.87 -21.83 23.53
C THR A 44 -1.65 -23.12 23.24
N GLY A 45 -2.95 -23.17 23.54
CA GLY A 45 -3.75 -24.39 23.45
C GLY A 45 -3.65 -25.33 24.66
N LYS A 46 -2.69 -25.11 25.58
CA LYS A 46 -2.42 -26.03 26.69
C LYS A 46 -3.06 -25.65 28.02
N ARG A 47 -3.30 -24.36 28.24
CA ARG A 47 -3.81 -23.81 29.51
C ARG A 47 -5.30 -23.52 29.42
N SER A 48 -6.01 -23.64 30.55
CA SER A 48 -7.41 -23.23 30.63
C SER A 48 -7.57 -21.71 30.75
N THR A 49 -8.78 -21.19 30.52
CA THR A 49 -9.09 -19.76 30.67
C THR A 49 -8.79 -19.29 32.10
N LYS A 50 -9.09 -20.10 33.12
CA LYS A 50 -8.80 -19.76 34.53
C LYS A 50 -7.31 -19.72 34.84
N GLU A 51 -6.53 -20.63 34.28
CA GLU A 51 -5.07 -20.64 34.44
C GLU A 51 -4.44 -19.42 33.76
N LEU A 52 -4.81 -19.15 32.50
CA LEU A 52 -4.34 -17.99 31.76
C LEU A 52 -4.68 -16.67 32.47
N GLN A 53 -5.91 -16.55 32.97
CA GLN A 53 -6.34 -15.35 33.67
C GLN A 53 -5.49 -15.12 34.94
N LYS A 54 -5.24 -16.18 35.72
CA LYS A 54 -4.45 -16.11 36.95
C LYS A 54 -2.99 -15.78 36.67
N ASP A 55 -2.41 -16.37 35.64
CA ASP A 55 -1.00 -16.19 35.28
C ASP A 55 -0.68 -14.77 34.79
N ILE A 56 -1.59 -14.17 34.01
CA ILE A 56 -1.37 -12.84 33.44
C ILE A 56 -1.76 -11.72 34.43
N GLY A 57 -2.57 -12.03 35.45
CA GLY A 57 -2.94 -11.08 36.50
C GLY A 57 -3.91 -9.99 36.02
N ILE A 58 -4.77 -10.30 35.04
CA ILE A 58 -5.73 -9.35 34.45
C ILE A 58 -7.10 -9.48 35.11
N LYS A 59 -7.81 -8.34 35.23
CA LYS A 59 -9.19 -8.31 35.71
C LYS A 59 -10.08 -9.21 34.85
N LYS A 60 -10.95 -9.98 35.50
CA LYS A 60 -11.82 -10.96 34.85
C LYS A 60 -12.65 -10.38 33.70
N ASP A 61 -13.30 -9.25 33.95
CA ASP A 61 -14.20 -8.64 32.98
C ASP A 61 -13.47 -8.27 31.67
N LEU A 62 -12.24 -7.74 31.77
CA LEU A 62 -11.42 -7.40 30.61
C LEU A 62 -10.90 -8.65 29.90
N PHE A 63 -10.53 -9.69 30.65
CA PHE A 63 -10.10 -10.96 30.06
C PHE A 63 -11.23 -11.61 29.26
N ASP A 64 -12.43 -11.68 29.83
CA ASP A 64 -13.61 -12.24 29.18
C ASP A 64 -13.99 -11.43 27.93
N GLU A 65 -13.90 -10.10 27.97
CA GLU A 65 -14.13 -9.24 26.80
C GLU A 65 -13.15 -9.53 25.65
N VAL A 66 -11.86 -9.67 25.97
CA VAL A 66 -10.82 -9.99 24.97
C VAL A 66 -11.04 -11.38 24.38
N ILE A 67 -11.35 -12.40 25.20
CA ILE A 67 -11.58 -13.77 24.71
C ILE A 67 -12.83 -13.82 23.82
N ASN A 68 -13.93 -13.16 24.21
CA ASN A 68 -15.15 -13.09 23.39
C ASN A 68 -14.85 -12.44 22.03
N TYR A 69 -14.10 -11.34 22.02
CA TYR A 69 -13.70 -10.70 20.77
C TYR A 69 -12.85 -11.60 19.88
N LEU A 70 -11.88 -12.31 20.47
CA LEU A 70 -11.04 -13.26 19.71
C LEU A 70 -11.86 -14.40 19.11
N GLN A 71 -12.90 -14.85 19.81
CA GLN A 71 -13.81 -15.88 19.31
C GLN A 71 -14.72 -15.34 18.20
N GLU A 72 -15.31 -14.15 18.38
CA GLU A 72 -16.14 -13.48 17.37
C GLU A 72 -15.37 -13.18 16.08
N ALA A 73 -14.09 -12.79 16.21
CA ALA A 73 -13.19 -12.56 15.10
C ALA A 73 -12.59 -13.86 14.50
N ALA A 74 -13.08 -15.04 14.92
CA ALA A 74 -12.61 -16.35 14.49
C ALA A 74 -11.09 -16.57 14.64
N MET A 75 -10.46 -15.91 15.62
CA MET A 75 -9.02 -16.03 15.91
C MET A 75 -8.71 -17.18 16.86
N VAL A 76 -9.68 -17.60 17.67
CA VAL A 76 -9.54 -18.68 18.64
C VAL A 76 -10.77 -19.58 18.68
N GLU A 77 -10.55 -20.84 19.04
CA GLU A 77 -11.60 -21.83 19.32
C GLU A 77 -11.60 -22.19 20.81
N LEU A 78 -12.78 -22.22 21.43
CA LEU A 78 -12.98 -22.60 22.83
C LEU A 78 -13.49 -24.04 22.91
N ALA A 79 -12.73 -24.92 23.58
CA ALA A 79 -13.15 -26.30 23.85
C ALA A 79 -13.32 -26.53 25.36
N PRO A 80 -14.44 -27.13 25.84
CA PRO A 80 -14.68 -27.32 27.26
C PRO A 80 -13.62 -28.24 27.90
N VAL A 81 -13.07 -27.82 29.05
CA VAL A 81 -12.11 -28.62 29.82
C VAL A 81 -12.86 -29.76 30.50
N GLY A 82 -12.64 -30.99 30.04
CA GLY A 82 -13.23 -32.20 30.64
C GLY A 82 -13.97 -33.11 29.66
N GLU A 83 -14.20 -32.67 28.43
CA GLU A 83 -14.57 -33.58 27.35
C GLU A 83 -13.27 -34.03 26.66
N GLU A 84 -12.73 -35.17 27.08
CA GLU A 84 -11.64 -35.83 26.36
C GLU A 84 -12.10 -36.05 24.92
N LYS A 85 -11.61 -35.21 24.00
CA LYS A 85 -11.77 -35.40 22.55
C LYS A 85 -11.13 -36.75 22.23
N LYS A 86 -11.97 -37.77 22.09
CA LYS A 86 -11.67 -39.07 21.48
C LYS A 86 -11.29 -38.76 20.03
N LYS A 87 -9.99 -38.51 19.82
CA LYS A 87 -9.40 -38.07 18.57
C LYS A 87 -9.64 -39.17 17.53
N VAL A 88 -10.57 -38.93 16.60
CA VAL A 88 -10.74 -39.73 15.39
C VAL A 88 -9.55 -39.41 14.50
N GLU A 89 -8.57 -40.30 14.55
CA GLU A 89 -7.44 -40.36 13.65
C GLU A 89 -7.90 -41.12 12.39
N GLU A 90 -8.73 -40.50 11.55
CA GLU A 90 -8.99 -41.00 10.20
C GLU A 90 -7.93 -40.43 9.26
N LYS A 91 -6.87 -41.21 9.10
CA LYS A 91 -5.89 -41.11 8.03
C LYS A 91 -6.52 -41.80 6.80
N PRO A 92 -6.77 -41.13 5.66
CA PRO A 92 -7.22 -41.83 4.48
C PRO A 92 -6.08 -42.73 3.97
N GLU A 93 -6.34 -44.03 3.98
CA GLU A 93 -5.55 -45.07 3.34
C GLU A 93 -5.52 -44.81 1.83
N GLU A 94 -4.32 -44.61 1.32
CA GLU A 94 -4.00 -44.54 -0.10
C GLU A 94 -4.22 -45.93 -0.69
N ALA A 95 -5.28 -46.06 -1.49
CA ALA A 95 -5.66 -47.31 -2.14
C ALA A 95 -4.61 -47.66 -3.21
N GLU A 96 -3.92 -48.79 -3.01
CA GLU A 96 -3.18 -49.53 -4.02
C GLU A 96 -4.08 -49.79 -5.24
N ALA A 97 -3.69 -49.27 -6.41
CA ALA A 97 -4.24 -49.68 -7.68
C ALA A 97 -3.49 -50.94 -8.19
N PRO A 98 -4.21 -51.99 -8.64
CA PRO A 98 -3.63 -53.29 -8.96
C PRO A 98 -2.94 -53.33 -10.32
N GLU A 99 -1.89 -54.16 -10.40
CA GLU A 99 -1.26 -54.66 -11.63
C GLU A 99 -2.31 -55.19 -12.63
N GLU A 100 -2.30 -54.66 -13.86
CA GLU A 100 -2.91 -55.35 -15.00
C GLU A 100 -1.97 -55.38 -16.22
N LYS A 101 -1.50 -56.61 -16.45
CA LYS A 101 -0.85 -57.26 -17.59
C LYS A 101 -0.80 -56.56 -18.96
N ALA A 102 0.36 -56.73 -19.59
CA ALA A 102 0.60 -56.71 -21.04
C ALA A 102 -0.33 -57.64 -21.84
N PRO A 103 -0.60 -57.30 -23.11
CA PRO A 103 0.00 -58.02 -24.25
C PRO A 103 0.53 -57.05 -25.34
N GLU A 104 1.71 -57.28 -25.92
CA GLU A 104 1.97 -58.07 -27.15
C GLU A 104 1.79 -57.24 -28.45
N GLU A 105 2.95 -56.79 -28.97
CA GLU A 105 3.38 -56.83 -30.38
C GLU A 105 2.37 -56.53 -31.51
N GLU A 106 2.50 -55.37 -32.18
CA GLU A 106 2.33 -55.31 -33.65
C GLU A 106 2.99 -54.06 -34.28
N ALA A 107 3.96 -54.34 -35.16
CA ALA A 107 4.33 -53.70 -36.42
C ALA A 107 4.34 -52.16 -36.61
N ALA A 108 5.49 -51.68 -37.08
CA ALA A 108 5.70 -50.41 -37.78
C ALA A 108 4.80 -50.27 -39.04
N PRO A 109 4.65 -49.05 -39.57
CA PRO A 109 5.59 -48.66 -40.62
C PRO A 109 6.12 -47.22 -40.54
N GLU A 110 7.22 -47.04 -41.25
CA GLU A 110 7.95 -45.83 -41.60
C GLU A 110 7.03 -44.69 -42.09
N GLU A 111 7.27 -43.45 -41.63
CA GLU A 111 6.90 -42.25 -42.39
C GLU A 111 7.99 -41.18 -42.26
N GLU A 112 8.79 -41.15 -43.32
CA GLU A 112 9.23 -40.00 -44.10
C GLU A 112 9.72 -38.71 -43.40
N ILE A 113 11.02 -38.50 -43.58
CA ILE A 113 11.80 -37.31 -43.30
C ILE A 113 11.41 -36.22 -44.32
N GLU A 114 10.79 -35.13 -43.88
CA GLU A 114 10.79 -33.88 -44.67
C GLU A 114 11.91 -32.95 -44.17
N ALA A 115 12.81 -32.65 -45.10
CA ALA A 115 13.94 -31.75 -44.94
C ALA A 115 13.50 -30.28 -44.82
N PRO A 116 14.24 -29.43 -44.09
CA PRO A 116 14.09 -27.98 -44.21
C PRO A 116 14.72 -27.49 -45.53
N PRO A 117 14.03 -26.65 -46.33
CA PRO A 117 14.64 -26.06 -47.50
C PRO A 117 15.60 -24.91 -47.11
N GLU A 118 16.88 -25.12 -47.42
CA GLU A 118 17.84 -24.11 -47.84
C GLU A 118 17.37 -23.46 -49.16
N GLU A 119 17.27 -22.13 -49.24
CA GLU A 119 17.99 -21.32 -50.26
C GLU A 119 17.62 -19.83 -50.21
N GLU A 120 18.68 -19.03 -50.03
CA GLU A 120 19.02 -17.78 -50.72
C GLU A 120 17.89 -16.88 -51.26
N LYS A 121 17.90 -15.63 -50.77
CA LYS A 121 18.25 -14.47 -51.62
C LYS A 121 18.46 -13.21 -50.80
N GLU A 122 19.69 -12.70 -50.89
CA GLU A 122 20.01 -11.28 -50.71
C GLU A 122 19.17 -10.41 -51.65
N PRO A 123 18.83 -9.19 -51.22
CA PRO A 123 18.93 -8.09 -52.14
C PRO A 123 19.76 -6.92 -51.58
N GLU A 124 20.78 -6.61 -52.36
CA GLU A 124 21.46 -5.33 -52.59
C GLU A 124 21.05 -4.10 -51.76
N GLU A 125 22.07 -3.51 -51.14
CA GLU A 125 22.13 -2.12 -50.68
C GLU A 125 21.80 -1.14 -51.82
N GLU A 126 20.55 -0.67 -51.88
CA GLU A 126 20.22 0.52 -52.64
C GLU A 126 20.34 1.78 -51.76
N LYS A 127 21.49 2.44 -51.88
CA LYS A 127 21.79 3.75 -51.27
C LYS A 127 20.76 4.79 -51.71
N LYS A 128 19.80 5.12 -50.82
CA LYS A 128 18.95 6.31 -50.99
C LYS A 128 19.78 7.59 -50.74
N PRO A 129 19.75 8.58 -51.64
CA PRO A 129 20.41 9.85 -51.41
C PRO A 129 19.69 10.64 -50.31
N VAL A 130 20.45 11.02 -49.28
CA VAL A 130 20.04 11.97 -48.24
C VAL A 130 19.65 13.30 -48.91
N ARG A 131 18.35 13.53 -49.07
CA ARG A 131 17.83 14.86 -49.43
C ARG A 131 17.95 15.77 -48.21
N LYS A 132 18.78 16.80 -48.34
CA LYS A 132 18.81 17.95 -47.43
C LYS A 132 17.37 18.50 -47.26
N PRO A 133 16.92 18.78 -46.03
CA PRO A 133 15.68 19.53 -45.84
C PRO A 133 15.88 20.94 -46.43
N PRO A 134 14.92 21.47 -47.20
CA PRO A 134 14.98 22.84 -47.69
C PRO A 134 14.91 23.82 -46.50
N PRO A 135 15.56 24.99 -46.60
CA PRO A 135 15.48 26.01 -45.57
C PRO A 135 14.03 26.43 -45.35
N ARG A 136 13.56 26.32 -44.10
CA ARG A 136 12.28 26.87 -43.64
C ARG A 136 12.27 28.37 -43.94
N ALA A 137 11.40 28.78 -44.87
CA ALA A 137 11.05 30.17 -45.05
C ALA A 137 10.38 30.70 -43.75
N PRO A 138 10.62 31.96 -43.38
CA PRO A 138 9.94 32.58 -42.24
C PRO A 138 8.42 32.61 -42.51
N PRO A 139 7.58 32.37 -41.49
CA PRO A 139 6.14 32.46 -41.64
C PRO A 139 5.74 33.88 -42.05
N LYS A 140 5.04 33.99 -43.18
CA LYS A 140 4.29 35.18 -43.57
C LYS A 140 3.27 35.46 -42.48
N ARG A 141 3.39 36.61 -41.85
CA ARG A 141 2.39 37.22 -40.98
C ARG A 141 1.25 37.67 -41.91
N GLU A 142 0.20 36.86 -42.00
CA GLU A 142 -1.07 37.30 -42.56
C GLU A 142 -1.75 38.14 -41.47
N GLU A 143 -1.77 39.44 -41.68
CA GLU A 143 -2.61 40.39 -40.95
C GLU A 143 -4.03 40.21 -41.51
N GLU A 144 -4.84 39.35 -40.89
CA GLU A 144 -6.29 39.43 -41.01
C GLU A 144 -6.78 40.54 -40.09
N GLU A 145 -7.02 41.72 -40.68
CA GLU A 145 -7.89 42.74 -40.11
C GLU A 145 -9.33 42.20 -40.16
N GLU A 146 -9.78 41.55 -39.09
CA GLU A 146 -11.21 41.37 -38.85
C GLU A 146 -11.81 42.71 -38.41
N GLU A 147 -12.53 43.33 -39.34
CA GLU A 147 -13.35 44.52 -39.18
C GLU A 147 -14.53 44.21 -38.24
N ILE A 148 -14.34 44.46 -36.94
CA ILE A 148 -15.40 44.34 -35.93
C ILE A 148 -16.41 45.46 -36.16
N LYS A 149 -17.58 45.10 -36.69
CA LYS A 149 -18.75 46.00 -36.77
C LYS A 149 -19.22 46.34 -35.34
N PRO A 150 -19.49 47.61 -35.02
CA PRO A 150 -20.02 48.00 -33.72
C PRO A 150 -21.45 47.48 -33.55
N ILE A 151 -21.68 46.79 -32.44
CA ILE A 151 -23.02 46.39 -31.97
C ILE A 151 -23.69 47.65 -31.42
N GLU A 152 -24.76 48.08 -32.07
CA GLU A 152 -25.72 49.08 -31.57
C GLU A 152 -26.39 48.51 -30.31
N ILE A 153 -26.06 49.08 -29.16
CA ILE A 153 -26.74 48.82 -27.89
C ILE A 153 -27.87 49.82 -27.78
N GLU A 154 -29.12 49.35 -27.88
CA GLU A 154 -30.30 50.16 -27.59
C GLU A 154 -30.31 50.59 -26.11
N PRO A 155 -30.67 51.84 -25.80
CA PRO A 155 -30.74 52.33 -24.43
C PRO A 155 -31.95 51.75 -23.72
N ILE A 156 -31.71 50.99 -22.65
CA ILE A 156 -32.75 50.56 -21.71
C ILE A 156 -33.16 51.79 -20.89
N GLU A 157 -34.40 52.20 -21.10
CA GLU A 157 -35.08 53.29 -20.39
C GLU A 157 -35.12 53.01 -18.88
N ALA A 158 -34.66 54.01 -18.13
CA ALA A 158 -34.85 54.11 -16.70
C ALA A 158 -36.21 54.77 -16.43
N GLU A 159 -37.10 54.06 -15.74
CA GLU A 159 -38.23 54.68 -15.04
C GLU A 159 -38.07 54.47 -13.54
N GLU A 160 -38.00 55.62 -12.86
CA GLU A 160 -38.19 55.81 -11.43
C GLU A 160 -39.52 55.19 -10.95
N GLU A 161 -39.55 54.62 -9.75
CA GLU A 161 -40.51 55.09 -8.74
C GLU A 161 -40.17 54.63 -7.30
N GLU A 162 -40.18 55.63 -6.43
CA GLU A 162 -40.58 55.69 -5.02
C GLU A 162 -39.91 54.87 -3.88
N LYS A 163 -39.35 55.67 -2.95
CA LYS A 163 -39.09 55.37 -1.53
C LYS A 163 -40.39 55.07 -0.78
N PRO A 164 -40.35 54.40 0.40
CA PRO A 164 -40.26 55.19 1.62
C PRO A 164 -39.37 54.62 2.75
N LYS A 165 -38.76 55.59 3.45
CA LYS A 165 -38.15 55.61 4.80
C LYS A 165 -38.63 54.51 5.80
N LYS A 166 -37.70 53.94 6.60
CA LYS A 166 -37.50 54.26 8.05
C LYS A 166 -36.57 53.27 8.79
N LYS A 167 -35.82 53.86 9.76
CA LYS A 167 -35.15 53.29 10.97
C LYS A 167 -33.88 52.45 10.69
N ALA A 168 -32.66 52.86 11.03
CA ALA A 168 -32.07 53.35 12.28
C ALA A 168 -32.05 52.31 13.43
N LYS A 169 -30.89 51.66 13.60
CA LYS A 169 -30.25 51.15 14.84
C LYS A 169 -28.91 50.51 14.40
N GLU A 170 -27.75 51.15 14.56
CA GLU A 170 -26.97 51.33 15.79
C GLU A 170 -26.63 49.99 16.46
N GLU A 171 -25.48 49.42 16.10
CA GLU A 171 -24.67 48.50 16.92
C GLU A 171 -23.31 48.32 16.23
N GLU A 172 -22.36 49.19 16.55
CA GLU A 172 -20.94 48.95 16.38
C GLU A 172 -20.35 49.06 17.79
N LYS A 173 -20.08 47.90 18.38
CA LYS A 173 -19.42 47.80 19.68
C LYS A 173 -18.17 46.97 19.47
N GLU A 174 -17.06 47.70 19.46
CA GLU A 174 -15.71 47.19 19.65
C GLU A 174 -15.68 46.26 20.86
N HIS A 175 -15.08 45.08 20.68
CA HIS A 175 -14.55 44.30 21.77
C HIS A 175 -13.10 43.95 21.41
N GLU A 176 -12.21 44.86 21.76
CA GLU A 176 -10.85 44.49 22.13
C GLU A 176 -10.96 43.65 23.40
N GLU A 177 -10.45 42.42 23.36
CA GLU A 177 -10.14 41.64 24.54
C GLU A 177 -8.62 41.50 24.54
N GLU A 178 -7.98 42.33 25.37
CA GLU A 178 -6.60 42.15 25.83
C GLU A 178 -6.53 40.81 26.57
N ILE A 179 -5.76 39.87 26.04
CA ILE A 179 -5.36 38.67 26.78
C ILE A 179 -4.06 39.03 27.50
N GLU A 180 -4.18 39.34 28.80
CA GLU A 180 -3.07 39.34 29.75
C GLU A 180 -2.49 37.92 29.82
N ILE A 181 -1.25 37.76 29.37
CA ILE A 181 -0.47 36.54 29.56
C ILE A 181 0.19 36.67 30.93
N GLU A 182 -0.35 35.94 31.91
CA GLU A 182 0.26 35.73 33.21
C GLU A 182 1.66 35.11 33.06
N ALA A 183 2.62 35.74 33.73
CA ALA A 183 4.00 35.31 33.83
C ALA A 183 4.12 34.07 34.73
N GLU A 184 4.61 32.97 34.15
CA GLU A 184 5.01 31.78 34.89
C GLU A 184 6.43 31.99 35.43
N GLU A 185 6.52 32.43 36.69
CA GLU A 185 7.75 32.36 37.49
C GLU A 185 8.08 30.89 37.79
N THR A 186 9.14 30.38 37.18
CA THR A 186 9.85 29.20 37.68
C THR A 186 11.08 29.66 38.46
N PRO A 187 11.21 29.37 39.77
CA PRO A 187 12.44 29.62 40.48
C PRO A 187 13.46 28.53 40.15
N ALA A 188 14.63 29.00 39.72
CA ALA A 188 15.87 28.26 39.72
C ALA A 188 16.24 27.85 41.15
N GLU A 189 16.54 26.57 41.36
CA GLU A 189 17.28 26.11 42.53
C GLU A 189 18.54 25.38 42.04
N GLU A 190 19.64 26.09 42.27
CA GLU A 190 21.05 25.72 42.13
C GLU A 190 21.55 25.19 43.49
N GLU A 191 22.72 24.54 43.51
CA GLU A 191 23.46 23.91 44.63
C GLU A 191 23.21 22.40 44.82
N ALA A 192 24.19 21.51 44.99
CA ALA A 192 25.65 21.52 44.90
C ALA A 192 26.12 20.04 44.95
N PRO A 193 27.36 19.71 44.54
CA PRO A 193 27.89 18.35 44.53
C PRO A 193 28.46 17.96 45.91
N ALA A 194 28.26 16.73 46.35
CA ALA A 194 28.93 16.16 47.51
C ALA A 194 29.63 14.85 47.14
N GLU A 195 30.94 14.85 47.37
CA GLU A 195 31.86 13.71 47.42
C GLU A 195 31.33 12.57 48.31
N GLU A 196 31.58 11.32 47.91
CA GLU A 196 32.13 10.34 48.86
C GLU A 196 32.93 9.24 48.12
N GLU A 197 34.05 8.90 48.73
CA GLU A 197 35.15 8.08 48.24
C GLU A 197 34.85 6.56 48.23
N ALA A 198 35.53 5.85 47.31
CA ALA A 198 36.17 4.50 47.37
C ALA A 198 35.87 3.52 48.53
N PRO A 199 35.91 2.16 48.35
CA PRO A 199 37.00 1.43 47.67
C PRO A 199 36.55 0.28 46.73
N ALA A 200 37.22 0.08 45.59
CA ALA A 200 38.27 -0.93 45.39
C ALA A 200 37.91 -2.35 45.85
N GLU A 201 37.29 -3.12 44.96
CA GLU A 201 37.34 -4.59 45.01
C GLU A 201 37.85 -5.12 43.67
N GLU A 202 38.91 -5.90 43.79
CA GLU A 202 39.84 -6.35 42.78
C GLU A 202 39.35 -7.72 42.27
N GLU A 203 38.59 -7.74 41.17
CA GLU A 203 38.29 -8.99 40.45
C GLU A 203 39.05 -9.05 39.14
N LYS A 204 39.90 -10.09 39.07
CA LYS A 204 40.73 -10.49 37.94
C LYS A 204 39.89 -10.67 36.67
N PRO A 205 40.29 -10.10 35.53
CA PRO A 205 39.82 -10.60 34.24
C PRO A 205 40.59 -11.87 33.88
N GLU A 206 39.86 -12.98 33.75
CA GLU A 206 40.32 -14.14 32.98
C GLU A 206 40.52 -13.71 31.53
N GLU A 207 41.76 -13.81 31.05
CA GLU A 207 42.11 -13.78 29.64
C GLU A 207 41.43 -14.97 28.95
N VAL A 208 40.34 -14.69 28.23
CA VAL A 208 39.80 -15.59 27.21
C VAL A 208 40.07 -14.94 25.86
N GLU A 209 40.80 -15.68 25.03
CA GLU A 209 41.20 -15.37 23.65
C GLU A 209 40.06 -14.76 22.83
N ILE A 210 40.20 -13.49 22.45
CA ILE A 210 39.44 -12.85 21.38
C ILE A 210 40.47 -12.42 20.31
N GLU A 211 40.93 -13.38 19.51
CA GLU A 211 41.84 -13.14 18.37
C GLU A 211 41.25 -13.64 17.04
N ALA A 212 39.91 -13.74 16.91
CA ALA A 212 39.26 -14.30 15.71
C ALA A 212 38.33 -13.34 14.92
N GLU A 213 38.13 -12.09 15.34
CA GLU A 213 37.15 -11.19 14.66
C GLU A 213 37.75 -10.14 13.70
N LYS A 214 39.08 -10.15 13.44
CA LYS A 214 39.72 -9.06 12.67
C LYS A 214 40.18 -9.43 11.24
N GLU A 215 39.85 -10.62 10.75
CA GLU A 215 40.19 -11.02 9.37
C GLU A 215 39.01 -10.99 8.36
N GLU A 216 37.76 -10.78 8.78
CA GLU A 216 36.61 -10.79 7.84
C GLU A 216 36.38 -9.47 7.07
N GLU A 217 36.99 -8.35 7.46
CA GLU A 217 36.77 -7.06 6.75
C GLU A 217 37.50 -6.96 5.40
N ALA A 218 38.45 -7.85 5.09
CA ALA A 218 39.29 -7.74 3.90
C ALA A 218 38.69 -8.38 2.62
N GLU A 219 37.63 -9.20 2.72
CA GLU A 219 37.01 -9.86 1.56
C GLU A 219 35.73 -9.16 1.03
N GLU A 220 35.29 -8.05 1.64
CA GLU A 220 34.07 -7.35 1.21
C GLU A 220 34.27 -6.30 0.10
N GLU A 221 35.49 -6.10 -0.39
CA GLU A 221 35.81 -5.05 -1.37
C GLU A 221 35.31 -5.35 -2.80
N GLY A 222 34.85 -6.56 -3.10
CA GLY A 222 34.39 -6.96 -4.44
C GLY A 222 32.88 -6.95 -4.68
N LEU A 223 32.06 -6.85 -3.62
CA LEU A 223 30.61 -7.08 -3.73
C LEU A 223 29.87 -5.80 -4.12
N THR A 224 28.96 -5.92 -5.07
CA THR A 224 28.00 -4.87 -5.44
C THR A 224 27.07 -4.54 -4.26
N PRO A 225 26.44 -3.34 -4.22
CA PRO A 225 25.52 -2.99 -3.14
C PRO A 225 24.38 -4.00 -2.93
N ILE A 226 23.92 -4.65 -4.01
CA ILE A 226 22.87 -5.67 -3.96
C ILE A 226 23.41 -6.95 -3.31
N GLU A 227 24.59 -7.40 -3.72
CA GLU A 227 25.26 -8.57 -3.13
C GLU A 227 25.55 -8.36 -1.64
N LYS A 228 25.94 -7.14 -1.23
CA LYS A 228 26.13 -6.82 0.20
C LYS A 228 24.84 -6.99 1.01
N ILE A 229 23.70 -6.57 0.46
CA ILE A 229 22.39 -6.73 1.11
C ILE A 229 22.03 -8.22 1.24
N ILE A 230 22.26 -9.00 0.17
CA ILE A 230 21.95 -10.43 0.15
C ILE A 230 22.87 -11.20 1.10
N LYS A 231 24.19 -10.96 1.05
CA LYS A 231 25.18 -11.57 1.94
C LYS A 231 24.89 -11.24 3.39
N GLY A 232 24.53 -10.00 3.70
CA GLY A 232 24.19 -9.58 5.07
C GLY A 232 22.98 -10.31 5.66
N LYS A 233 22.03 -10.75 4.83
CA LYS A 233 20.80 -11.42 5.31
C LYS A 233 20.85 -12.95 5.24
N TYR A 234 21.49 -13.50 4.20
CA TYR A 234 21.48 -14.94 3.91
C TYR A 234 22.88 -15.56 3.74
N GLY A 235 23.94 -14.78 3.98
CA GLY A 235 25.32 -15.22 3.81
C GLY A 235 25.66 -15.56 2.36
N ASP A 236 26.68 -16.41 2.18
CA ASP A 236 27.14 -16.84 0.86
C ASP A 236 26.10 -17.68 0.12
N ILE A 237 25.20 -18.34 0.86
CA ILE A 237 24.08 -19.10 0.30
C ILE A 237 23.14 -18.18 -0.50
N GLY A 238 22.85 -16.99 0.03
CA GLY A 238 22.04 -16.00 -0.69
C GLY A 238 22.72 -15.52 -1.96
N LEU A 239 24.04 -15.31 -1.92
CA LEU A 239 24.83 -14.94 -3.10
C LEU A 239 24.82 -16.04 -4.16
N GLN A 240 24.95 -17.30 -3.74
CA GLN A 240 24.90 -18.43 -4.66
C GLN A 240 23.54 -18.51 -5.36
N VAL A 241 22.42 -18.38 -4.62
CA VAL A 241 21.08 -18.31 -5.21
C VAL A 241 20.98 -17.14 -6.20
N TYR A 242 21.49 -15.96 -5.84
CA TYR A 242 21.49 -14.79 -6.72
C TYR A 242 22.22 -15.04 -8.04
N THR A 243 23.40 -15.68 -8.00
CA THR A 243 24.19 -16.01 -9.20
C THR A 243 23.51 -17.04 -10.11
N LEU A 244 22.61 -17.87 -9.56
CA LEU A 244 21.88 -18.89 -10.31
C LEU A 244 20.58 -18.38 -10.94
N ILE A 245 20.13 -17.15 -10.62
CA ILE A 245 18.94 -16.55 -11.23
C ILE A 245 19.35 -15.88 -12.55
N ASP A 246 19.40 -16.67 -13.61
CA ASP A 246 19.72 -16.24 -14.98
C ASP A 246 18.48 -16.03 -15.86
N GLY A 247 17.28 -16.28 -15.31
CA GLY A 247 15.99 -16.23 -16.00
C GLY A 247 15.65 -17.48 -16.82
N GLN A 248 16.53 -18.49 -16.81
CA GLN A 248 16.30 -19.78 -17.48
C GLN A 248 16.11 -20.91 -16.46
N ARG A 249 16.86 -20.87 -15.36
CA ARG A 249 16.83 -21.89 -14.32
C ARG A 249 15.51 -21.87 -13.55
N THR A 250 14.99 -23.06 -13.30
CA THR A 250 13.79 -23.26 -12.47
C THR A 250 14.14 -23.28 -10.99
N ALA A 251 13.15 -23.04 -10.12
CA ALA A 251 13.35 -23.11 -8.67
C ALA A 251 13.86 -24.50 -8.23
N GLU A 252 13.41 -25.58 -8.88
CA GLU A 252 13.85 -26.95 -8.60
C GLU A 252 15.34 -27.15 -8.91
N GLU A 253 15.84 -26.62 -10.02
CA GLU A 253 17.26 -26.68 -10.38
C GLU A 253 18.12 -25.91 -9.39
N ILE A 254 17.65 -24.73 -8.95
CA ILE A 254 18.33 -23.92 -7.94
C ILE A 254 18.37 -24.66 -6.60
N MET A 255 17.28 -25.32 -6.17
CA MET A 255 17.28 -26.13 -4.95
C MET A 255 18.28 -27.28 -5.04
N ASN A 256 18.30 -27.99 -6.17
CA ASN A 256 19.19 -29.13 -6.37
C ASN A 256 20.68 -28.73 -6.35
N GLU A 257 21.01 -27.56 -6.89
CA GLU A 257 22.40 -27.07 -6.93
C GLU A 257 22.86 -26.45 -5.61
N THR A 258 21.96 -25.77 -4.88
CA THR A 258 22.28 -25.13 -3.60
C THR A 258 22.10 -26.03 -2.39
N GLY A 259 21.34 -27.13 -2.51
CA GLY A 259 20.97 -28.00 -1.39
C GLY A 259 20.01 -27.36 -0.38
N LEU A 260 19.33 -26.27 -0.78
CA LEU A 260 18.37 -25.58 0.06
C LEU A 260 17.03 -26.34 0.15
N SER A 261 16.38 -26.24 1.32
CA SER A 261 14.98 -26.62 1.42
C SER A 261 14.09 -25.63 0.67
N GLU A 262 12.99 -26.11 0.10
CA GLU A 262 12.00 -25.30 -0.62
C GLU A 262 11.57 -24.06 0.17
N SER A 263 11.26 -24.26 1.46
CA SER A 263 10.89 -23.16 2.37
C SER A 263 11.96 -22.07 2.48
N LYS A 264 13.24 -22.44 2.46
CA LYS A 264 14.35 -21.48 2.57
C LYS A 264 14.62 -20.80 1.24
N LEU A 265 14.52 -21.53 0.12
CA LEU A 265 14.62 -20.92 -1.19
C LEU A 265 13.52 -19.89 -1.43
N ILE A 266 12.26 -20.22 -1.10
CA ILE A 266 11.12 -19.29 -1.21
C ILE A 266 11.38 -18.03 -0.37
N GLU A 267 11.86 -18.16 0.86
CA GLU A 267 12.18 -17.01 1.72
C GLU A 267 13.24 -16.08 1.10
N ILE A 268 14.25 -16.66 0.41
CA ILE A 268 15.29 -15.89 -0.27
C ILE A 268 14.73 -15.20 -1.52
N LEU A 269 13.94 -15.92 -2.33
CA LEU A 269 13.34 -15.40 -3.56
C LEU A 269 12.32 -14.29 -3.26
N ASP A 270 11.47 -14.47 -2.26
CA ASP A 270 10.50 -13.46 -1.80
C ASP A 270 11.21 -12.19 -1.34
N PHE A 271 12.31 -12.33 -0.58
CA PHE A 271 13.09 -11.17 -0.17
C PHE A 271 13.68 -10.42 -1.37
N MET A 272 14.22 -11.15 -2.37
CA MET A 272 14.77 -10.52 -3.56
C MET A 272 13.68 -9.83 -4.40
N ASP A 273 12.48 -10.38 -4.48
CA ASP A 273 11.32 -9.78 -5.15
C ASP A 273 10.83 -8.52 -4.41
N GLU A 274 10.72 -8.58 -3.08
CA GLU A 274 10.35 -7.45 -2.22
C GLU A 274 11.35 -6.28 -2.32
N GLN A 275 12.64 -6.57 -2.44
CA GLN A 275 13.68 -5.56 -2.67
C GLN A 275 13.72 -5.07 -4.13
N GLY A 276 12.92 -5.65 -5.02
CA GLY A 276 12.90 -5.34 -6.45
C GLY A 276 14.19 -5.73 -7.17
N ILE A 277 14.92 -6.71 -6.64
CA ILE A 277 16.14 -7.28 -7.23
C ILE A 277 15.77 -8.24 -8.35
N ILE A 278 14.75 -9.06 -8.12
CA ILE A 278 14.18 -9.98 -9.12
C ILE A 278 12.68 -9.71 -9.29
N LYS A 279 12.07 -10.33 -10.30
CA LYS A 279 10.63 -10.34 -10.49
C LYS A 279 10.18 -11.78 -10.66
N LEU A 280 9.39 -12.30 -9.72
CA LEU A 280 8.87 -13.66 -9.80
C LEU A 280 7.61 -13.71 -10.68
N ASP A 281 7.67 -14.42 -11.81
CA ASP A 281 6.48 -14.76 -12.59
C ASP A 281 5.86 -16.02 -12.01
N TYR A 282 4.85 -15.84 -11.15
CA TYR A 282 4.04 -16.96 -10.69
C TYR A 282 3.26 -17.50 -11.87
N PRO A 283 3.46 -18.77 -12.29
CA PRO A 283 2.62 -19.34 -13.33
C PRO A 283 1.20 -19.32 -12.80
N LYS A 284 0.38 -18.40 -13.32
CA LYS A 284 -1.05 -18.30 -13.00
C LYS A 284 -1.61 -19.71 -13.10
N ALA A 285 -2.00 -20.26 -11.97
CA ALA A 285 -2.46 -21.64 -11.88
C ALA A 285 -3.47 -21.85 -13.01
N LYS A 286 -3.10 -22.68 -14.00
CA LYS A 286 -4.00 -23.03 -15.10
C LYS A 286 -5.27 -23.54 -14.45
N GLU A 287 -6.33 -22.74 -14.48
CA GLU A 287 -7.68 -23.12 -14.10
C GLU A 287 -8.05 -24.37 -14.89
N LYS A 288 -7.82 -25.54 -14.29
CA LYS A 288 -8.33 -26.80 -14.81
C LYS A 288 -9.85 -26.72 -14.69
N ALA A 289 -10.50 -26.45 -15.82
CA ALA A 289 -11.93 -26.42 -16.00
C ALA A 289 -12.57 -27.69 -15.40
N ALA A 290 -13.25 -27.53 -14.27
CA ALA A 290 -14.20 -28.50 -13.78
C ALA A 290 -15.53 -28.32 -14.56
N PRO A 291 -16.21 -29.42 -14.95
CA PRO A 291 -17.46 -29.35 -15.72
C PRO A 291 -18.60 -28.74 -14.88
N ALA A 292 -19.37 -27.84 -15.52
CA ALA A 292 -20.45 -27.09 -14.90
C ALA A 292 -21.65 -27.97 -14.47
N PRO A 293 -22.24 -27.77 -13.26
CA PRO A 293 -23.45 -28.47 -12.86
C PRO A 293 -24.73 -27.82 -13.43
N SER A 294 -25.71 -28.67 -13.76
CA SER A 294 -27.00 -28.34 -14.39
C SER A 294 -27.98 -27.58 -13.49
N GLU A 295 -28.89 -26.85 -14.14
CA GLU A 295 -29.66 -25.71 -13.62
C GLU A 295 -30.90 -26.03 -12.75
N GLU A 296 -31.14 -27.28 -12.34
CA GLU A 296 -32.43 -27.69 -11.75
C GLU A 296 -32.50 -27.92 -10.22
N GLU A 297 -31.41 -27.78 -9.45
CA GLU A 297 -31.42 -27.96 -7.98
C GLU A 297 -31.06 -26.71 -7.16
N LYS A 298 -31.38 -25.50 -7.65
CA LYS A 298 -30.97 -24.22 -7.03
C LYS A 298 -32.05 -23.47 -6.22
N LYS A 299 -32.92 -24.16 -5.47
CA LYS A 299 -33.93 -23.47 -4.64
C LYS A 299 -34.06 -23.75 -3.14
N GLU A 300 -33.31 -24.68 -2.52
CA GLU A 300 -33.45 -24.86 -1.05
C GLU A 300 -32.13 -25.08 -0.26
N ALA A 301 -30.98 -24.66 -0.77
CA ALA A 301 -29.73 -24.67 0.01
C ALA A 301 -28.89 -23.41 -0.26
N ALA A 302 -29.32 -22.28 0.28
CA ALA A 302 -28.54 -21.03 0.29
C ALA A 302 -28.35 -20.54 1.73
N SER A 303 -27.57 -21.29 2.51
CA SER A 303 -26.79 -20.72 3.61
C SER A 303 -25.74 -21.75 4.03
N ALA A 304 -24.51 -21.27 4.19
CA ALA A 304 -23.37 -21.94 4.81
C ALA A 304 -22.47 -22.81 3.89
N PHE A 305 -21.22 -22.34 3.82
CA PHE A 305 -19.97 -23.05 3.49
C PHE A 305 -19.72 -23.52 2.04
N GLY A 306 -18.88 -22.75 1.35
CA GLY A 306 -18.11 -23.17 0.17
C GLY A 306 -17.17 -22.04 -0.30
N PRO A 307 -15.93 -22.33 -0.71
CA PRO A 307 -14.78 -21.42 -0.67
C PRO A 307 -14.69 -20.48 -1.88
N MET A 308 -14.20 -19.25 -1.67
CA MET A 308 -13.78 -18.35 -2.75
C MET A 308 -12.26 -18.26 -2.80
N ILE A 309 -11.76 -18.61 -3.98
CA ILE A 309 -10.43 -18.40 -4.54
C ILE A 309 -10.28 -16.92 -4.95
N GLU A 310 -9.02 -16.47 -4.94
CA GLU A 310 -8.39 -15.31 -5.59
C GLU A 310 -9.30 -14.32 -6.35
N GLY A 311 -9.20 -13.06 -5.92
CA GLY A 311 -9.57 -11.89 -6.70
C GLY A 311 -9.02 -10.65 -5.99
N GLU A 312 -8.15 -9.92 -6.68
CA GLU A 312 -7.63 -8.61 -6.30
C GLU A 312 -8.76 -7.64 -5.92
N ASP A 313 -8.43 -6.64 -5.08
CA ASP A 313 -9.24 -5.45 -4.79
C ASP A 313 -10.54 -5.61 -3.97
N GLU A 314 -10.46 -6.03 -2.71
CA GLU A 314 -11.42 -5.56 -1.70
C GLU A 314 -10.68 -5.13 -0.41
N MET A 315 -10.12 -3.91 -0.45
CA MET A 315 -9.90 -3.14 0.78
C MET A 315 -11.27 -2.87 1.41
N GLU A 316 -11.55 -3.54 2.53
CA GLU A 316 -12.66 -3.18 3.40
C GLU A 316 -12.55 -1.70 3.77
N LYS A 317 -13.52 -0.94 3.25
CA LYS A 317 -13.77 0.48 3.53
C LYS A 317 -14.05 0.66 5.03
N THR A 318 -13.02 0.85 5.83
CA THR A 318 -13.15 1.81 6.91
C THR A 318 -13.21 3.19 6.27
N GLU A 319 -14.38 3.84 6.30
CA GLU A 319 -14.66 5.20 5.81
C GLU A 319 -13.90 6.28 6.61
N ALA A 320 -12.60 6.09 6.85
CA ALA A 320 -11.72 7.20 7.13
C ALA A 320 -11.69 8.02 5.84
N VAL A 321 -12.40 9.15 5.83
CA VAL A 321 -12.33 10.17 4.77
C VAL A 321 -10.85 10.48 4.58
N THR A 322 -10.25 9.82 3.59
CA THR A 322 -8.81 9.91 3.37
C THR A 322 -8.61 11.27 2.74
N ILE A 323 -8.11 12.22 3.53
CA ILE A 323 -7.85 13.57 3.04
C ILE A 323 -6.89 13.41 1.85
N PRO A 324 -7.31 13.80 0.62
CA PRO A 324 -6.49 13.60 -0.56
C PRO A 324 -5.15 14.31 -0.41
N SER A 325 -4.06 13.61 -0.72
CA SER A 325 -2.74 14.20 -0.60
C SER A 325 -2.57 15.29 -1.68
N PRO A 326 -1.89 16.42 -1.41
CA PRO A 326 -1.69 17.48 -2.40
C PRO A 326 -0.96 17.02 -3.67
N VAL A 327 -0.17 15.96 -3.55
CA VAL A 327 0.67 15.43 -4.63
C VAL A 327 0.00 14.23 -5.33
N GLU A 328 -1.28 13.96 -5.06
CA GLU A 328 -2.00 12.90 -5.76
C GLU A 328 -2.58 13.41 -7.09
N ILE A 329 -2.68 12.48 -8.05
CA ILE A 329 -3.28 12.77 -9.35
C ILE A 329 -4.74 12.31 -9.31
N PRO A 330 -5.73 13.21 -9.35
CA PRO A 330 -7.11 12.81 -9.53
C PRO A 330 -7.30 12.23 -10.94
N VAL A 331 -7.96 11.09 -11.01
CA VAL A 331 -8.33 10.40 -12.26
C VAL A 331 -9.84 10.20 -12.28
N LYS A 332 -10.51 10.45 -13.41
CA LYS A 332 -11.94 10.18 -13.54
C LYS A 332 -12.21 8.68 -13.38
N ALA A 333 -13.11 8.34 -12.46
CA ALA A 333 -13.55 6.95 -12.29
C ALA A 333 -14.29 6.49 -13.56
N PRO A 334 -14.13 5.23 -14.01
CA PRO A 334 -14.90 4.69 -15.11
C PRO A 334 -16.37 4.64 -14.71
N MET A 335 -17.21 5.41 -15.42
CA MET A 335 -18.64 5.52 -15.14
C MET A 335 -19.43 5.52 -16.44
N ASP A 336 -20.66 4.99 -16.37
CA ASP A 336 -21.67 5.15 -17.42
C ASP A 336 -21.93 6.64 -17.69
N ILE A 337 -22.14 6.99 -18.96
CA ILE A 337 -22.46 8.34 -19.45
C ILE A 337 -23.62 8.94 -18.65
N VAL A 338 -24.69 8.17 -18.40
CA VAL A 338 -25.87 8.66 -17.67
C VAL A 338 -25.52 9.01 -16.23
N LYS A 339 -24.74 8.14 -15.56
CA LYS A 339 -24.26 8.38 -14.19
C LYS A 339 -23.29 9.56 -14.14
N SER A 340 -22.43 9.70 -15.14
CA SER A 340 -21.46 10.80 -15.27
C SER A 340 -22.18 12.15 -15.37
N VAL A 341 -23.20 12.26 -16.22
CA VAL A 341 -24.04 13.47 -16.34
C VAL A 341 -24.76 13.78 -15.03
N GLN A 342 -25.39 12.78 -14.41
CA GLN A 342 -26.10 12.96 -13.14
C GLN A 342 -25.17 13.44 -12.02
N LYS A 343 -23.97 12.84 -11.88
CA LYS A 343 -22.99 13.23 -10.87
C LYS A 343 -22.36 14.59 -11.17
N LYS A 344 -22.08 14.92 -12.45
CA LYS A 344 -21.63 16.26 -12.86
C LYS A 344 -22.69 17.32 -12.51
N ALA A 345 -23.98 17.04 -12.72
CA ALA A 345 -25.06 17.94 -12.30
C ALA A 345 -25.09 18.15 -10.78
N LYS A 346 -24.93 17.09 -9.97
CA LYS A 346 -24.80 17.22 -8.51
C LYS A 346 -23.61 18.09 -8.10
N LEU A 347 -22.47 17.91 -8.75
CA LEU A 347 -21.26 18.70 -8.50
C LEU A 347 -21.50 20.19 -8.83
N LEU A 348 -22.12 20.48 -9.97
CA LEU A 348 -22.49 21.85 -10.38
C LEU A 348 -23.50 22.47 -9.41
N LEU A 349 -24.46 21.71 -8.88
CA LEU A 349 -25.41 22.23 -7.89
C LEU A 349 -24.70 22.63 -6.58
N LYS A 350 -23.73 21.84 -6.11
CA LYS A 350 -23.04 22.08 -4.85
C LYS A 350 -21.95 23.15 -4.95
N TYR A 351 -21.13 23.10 -6.02
CA TYR A 351 -19.93 23.94 -6.17
C TYR A 351 -20.01 24.92 -7.34
N LYS A 352 -21.18 25.07 -7.97
CA LYS A 352 -21.43 25.96 -9.11
C LYS A 352 -20.43 25.70 -10.25
N ASP A 353 -20.11 26.73 -11.01
CA ASP A 353 -19.19 26.65 -12.15
C ASP A 353 -17.78 26.20 -11.77
N ARG A 354 -17.34 26.44 -10.52
CA ARG A 354 -16.01 26.01 -10.05
C ARG A 354 -15.90 24.49 -10.05
N GLY A 355 -16.92 23.79 -9.55
CA GLY A 355 -16.95 22.33 -9.58
C GLY A 355 -16.89 21.77 -11.01
N GLY A 356 -17.59 22.41 -11.95
CA GLY A 356 -17.55 22.06 -13.36
C GLY A 356 -16.15 22.20 -13.98
N LYS A 357 -15.49 23.33 -13.73
CA LYS A 357 -14.12 23.59 -14.22
C LYS A 357 -13.11 22.59 -13.67
N VAL A 358 -13.16 22.30 -12.37
CA VAL A 358 -12.29 21.29 -11.73
C VAL A 358 -12.54 19.92 -12.36
N TRP A 359 -13.80 19.49 -12.50
CA TRP A 359 -14.14 18.21 -13.12
C TRP A 359 -13.60 18.07 -14.55
N ASP A 360 -13.71 19.11 -15.36
CA ASP A 360 -13.23 19.08 -16.74
C ASP A 360 -11.70 19.00 -16.81
N GLU A 361 -10.99 19.50 -15.79
CA GLU A 361 -9.53 19.45 -15.68
C GLU A 361 -8.96 18.11 -15.19
N ILE A 362 -9.79 17.24 -14.61
CA ILE A 362 -9.36 15.91 -14.15
C ILE A 362 -9.15 15.02 -15.37
N ASP A 363 -7.89 14.93 -15.80
CA ASP A 363 -7.44 14.18 -16.99
C ASP A 363 -6.43 13.06 -16.65
N GLY A 364 -6.06 12.93 -15.37
CA GLY A 364 -5.05 11.98 -14.90
C GLY A 364 -3.61 12.39 -15.22
N LYS A 365 -3.36 13.64 -15.61
CA LYS A 365 -2.01 14.20 -15.85
C LYS A 365 -1.65 15.28 -14.85
N ARG A 366 -2.63 16.11 -14.48
CA ARG A 366 -2.47 17.19 -13.51
C ARG A 366 -2.70 16.68 -12.10
N ASP A 367 -1.88 17.15 -11.15
CA ASP A 367 -2.08 16.85 -9.73
C ASP A 367 -2.99 17.91 -9.08
N VAL A 368 -3.27 17.75 -7.79
CA VAL A 368 -4.10 18.70 -7.05
C VAL A 368 -3.49 20.11 -7.05
N LEU A 369 -2.16 20.24 -6.94
CA LEU A 369 -1.47 21.53 -6.91
C LEU A 369 -1.58 22.27 -8.25
N ASP A 370 -1.38 21.58 -9.37
CA ASP A 370 -1.55 22.12 -10.72
C ASP A 370 -2.96 22.69 -10.93
N ILE A 371 -3.98 21.95 -10.45
CA ILE A 371 -5.39 22.36 -10.57
C ILE A 371 -5.65 23.59 -9.71
N THR A 372 -5.14 23.63 -8.47
CA THR A 372 -5.22 24.77 -7.57
C THR A 372 -4.58 26.02 -8.20
N LEU A 373 -3.35 25.90 -8.71
CA LEU A 373 -2.62 26.99 -9.33
C LEU A 373 -3.30 27.48 -10.63
N LYS A 374 -3.84 26.57 -11.44
CA LYS A 374 -4.51 26.92 -12.71
C LYS A 374 -5.75 27.78 -12.49
N PHE A 375 -6.57 27.45 -11.49
CA PHE A 375 -7.86 28.09 -11.27
C PHE A 375 -7.87 29.13 -10.16
N ASP A 376 -6.72 29.36 -9.52
CA ASP A 376 -6.58 30.23 -8.35
C ASP A 376 -7.59 29.85 -7.25
N ILE A 377 -7.69 28.53 -6.98
CA ILE A 377 -8.60 27.98 -5.97
C ILE A 377 -7.78 27.57 -4.75
N PRO A 378 -8.09 28.09 -3.55
CA PRO A 378 -7.41 27.67 -2.33
C PRO A 378 -7.45 26.15 -2.15
N LEU A 379 -6.32 25.56 -1.73
CA LEU A 379 -6.14 24.10 -1.68
C LEU A 379 -7.23 23.39 -0.85
N TYR A 380 -7.64 23.97 0.29
CA TYR A 380 -8.72 23.43 1.11
C TYR A 380 -10.07 23.35 0.36
N THR A 381 -10.39 24.37 -0.45
CA THR A 381 -11.61 24.38 -1.26
C THR A 381 -11.56 23.32 -2.35
N LEU A 382 -10.40 23.11 -2.96
CA LEU A 382 -10.21 22.03 -3.93
C LEU A 382 -10.32 20.65 -3.26
N TYR A 383 -9.81 20.48 -2.04
CA TYR A 383 -9.98 19.24 -1.28
C TYR A 383 -11.42 18.94 -0.92
N GLU A 384 -12.23 19.94 -0.55
CA GLU A 384 -13.66 19.72 -0.34
C GLU A 384 -14.36 19.24 -1.61
N MET A 385 -14.00 19.80 -2.77
CA MET A 385 -14.55 19.38 -4.06
C MET A 385 -14.10 17.96 -4.43
N LEU A 386 -12.81 17.64 -4.28
CA LEU A 386 -12.26 16.32 -4.57
C LEU A 386 -12.76 15.26 -3.59
N GLY A 387 -12.90 15.60 -2.30
CA GLY A 387 -13.49 14.74 -1.28
C GLY A 387 -14.94 14.39 -1.62
N PHE A 388 -15.75 15.38 -1.99
CA PHE A 388 -17.11 15.14 -2.48
C PHE A 388 -17.12 14.24 -3.73
N MET A 389 -16.22 14.48 -4.69
CA MET A 389 -16.11 13.65 -5.88
C MET A 389 -15.69 12.21 -5.54
N LEU A 390 -14.79 12.02 -4.58
CA LEU A 390 -14.30 10.72 -4.12
C LEU A 390 -15.41 9.93 -3.41
N GLU A 391 -16.13 10.57 -2.49
CA GLU A 391 -17.30 10.01 -1.78
C GLU A 391 -18.39 9.57 -2.77
N ASN A 392 -18.60 10.35 -3.83
CA ASN A 392 -19.57 10.02 -4.86
C ASN A 392 -19.02 9.04 -5.91
N GLY A 393 -17.79 8.54 -5.77
CA GLY A 393 -17.15 7.64 -6.73
C GLY A 393 -17.07 8.24 -8.14
N MET A 394 -16.78 9.54 -8.23
CA MET A 394 -16.56 10.27 -9.48
C MET A 394 -15.08 10.26 -9.89
N VAL A 395 -14.18 10.22 -8.90
CA VAL A 395 -12.73 10.29 -9.09
C VAL A 395 -12.05 9.23 -8.25
N ILE A 396 -10.86 8.83 -8.68
CA ILE A 396 -9.94 7.95 -7.98
C ILE A 396 -8.64 8.75 -7.81
N MET A 397 -8.08 8.77 -6.59
CA MET A 397 -6.81 9.45 -6.33
C MET A 397 -5.67 8.48 -6.60
N LYS A 398 -4.84 8.76 -7.61
CA LYS A 398 -3.68 7.94 -7.93
C LYS A 398 -2.44 8.48 -7.20
N PRO A 399 -1.73 7.64 -6.40
CA PRO A 399 -0.47 8.04 -5.81
C PRO A 399 0.57 8.27 -6.91
N ILE A 400 1.33 9.37 -6.80
CA ILE A 400 2.47 9.64 -7.67
C ILE A 400 3.64 8.72 -7.30
N MET A 401 4.19 8.02 -8.29
CA MET A 401 5.38 7.17 -8.13
C MET A 401 6.65 8.01 -8.15
N ARG A 402 7.75 7.49 -7.57
CA ARG A 402 9.06 8.16 -7.52
C ARG A 402 9.56 8.66 -8.89
N ASN A 403 9.39 7.84 -9.92
CA ASN A 403 9.79 8.20 -11.29
C ASN A 403 8.94 9.34 -11.86
N ASP A 404 7.66 9.38 -11.52
CA ASP A 404 6.73 10.43 -11.95
C ASP A 404 7.03 11.76 -11.23
N VAL A 405 7.41 11.70 -9.94
CA VAL A 405 7.89 12.89 -9.21
C VAL A 405 9.07 13.51 -9.95
N LYS A 406 10.10 12.72 -10.26
CA LYS A 406 11.31 13.19 -10.93
C LYS A 406 11.01 13.79 -12.30
N LYS A 407 10.14 13.13 -13.07
CA LYS A 407 9.73 13.59 -14.39
C LYS A 407 8.95 14.91 -14.34
N LYS A 408 8.13 15.11 -13.31
CA LYS A 408 7.23 16.26 -13.20
C LYS A 408 7.87 17.47 -12.52
N TYR A 409 8.58 17.24 -11.41
CA TYR A 409 9.13 18.29 -10.55
C TYR A 409 10.66 18.44 -10.69
N GLY A 410 11.29 17.67 -11.57
CA GLY A 410 12.74 17.70 -11.79
C GLY A 410 13.54 17.01 -10.67
N ASP A 411 14.87 17.09 -10.79
CA ASP A 411 15.80 16.51 -9.82
C ASP A 411 15.69 17.17 -8.43
N ASP A 412 15.46 18.48 -8.37
CA ASP A 412 15.32 19.22 -7.13
C ASP A 412 14.06 18.82 -6.37
N GLY A 413 12.90 18.83 -7.04
CA GLY A 413 11.64 18.36 -6.45
C GLY A 413 11.73 16.90 -6.02
N TYR A 414 12.40 16.05 -6.79
CA TYR A 414 12.66 14.66 -6.41
C TYR A 414 13.54 14.55 -5.15
N THR A 415 14.53 15.43 -5.00
CA THR A 415 15.40 15.47 -3.81
C THR A 415 14.60 15.89 -2.58
N VAL A 416 13.73 16.90 -2.69
CA VAL A 416 12.79 17.28 -1.61
C VAL A 416 11.89 16.11 -1.24
N TYR A 417 11.29 15.45 -2.23
CA TYR A 417 10.42 14.30 -2.02
C TYR A 417 11.13 13.15 -1.30
N LYS A 418 12.39 12.85 -1.67
CA LYS A 418 13.18 11.79 -1.01
C LYS A 418 13.44 12.10 0.46
N ARG A 419 13.63 13.39 0.81
CA ARG A 419 14.01 13.81 2.16
C ARG A 419 12.81 14.09 3.08
N TYR A 420 11.76 14.67 2.53
CA TYR A 420 10.61 15.21 3.28
C TYR A 420 9.27 14.63 2.85
N GLY A 421 9.27 13.64 1.94
CA GLY A 421 8.06 13.00 1.45
C GLY A 421 7.18 13.94 0.62
N ARG A 422 5.87 13.64 0.61
CA ARG A 422 4.86 14.37 -0.17
C ARG A 422 4.63 15.79 0.35
N GLU A 423 4.71 15.98 1.67
CA GLU A 423 4.47 17.27 2.32
C GLU A 423 5.56 18.29 1.97
N GLY A 424 6.84 17.88 1.97
CA GLY A 424 7.92 18.76 1.55
C GLY A 424 7.81 19.16 0.08
N LEU A 425 7.38 18.23 -0.78
CA LEU A 425 7.16 18.52 -2.20
C LEU A 425 6.02 19.52 -2.43
N MET A 426 4.95 19.44 -1.62
CA MET A 426 3.90 20.44 -1.62
C MET A 426 4.43 21.83 -1.25
N LEU A 427 5.21 21.93 -0.18
CA LEU A 427 5.82 23.21 0.23
C LEU A 427 6.74 23.77 -0.86
N TYR A 428 7.53 22.91 -1.49
CA TYR A 428 8.42 23.29 -2.59
C TYR A 428 7.68 23.94 -3.77
N GLU A 429 6.53 23.39 -4.16
CA GLU A 429 5.68 23.97 -5.20
C GLU A 429 5.01 25.27 -4.76
N LEU A 430 4.51 25.35 -3.52
CA LEU A 430 3.84 26.55 -2.99
C LEU A 430 4.79 27.74 -2.87
N ILE A 431 6.09 27.49 -2.62
CA ILE A 431 7.13 28.52 -2.57
C ILE A 431 7.52 28.99 -4.00
N GLY A 432 7.04 28.30 -5.04
CA GLY A 432 7.02 28.80 -6.41
C GLY A 432 8.21 28.44 -7.29
N LYS A 433 8.99 27.38 -6.98
CA LYS A 433 10.22 26.96 -7.72
C LYS A 433 11.33 28.01 -7.83
N ASP A 434 11.05 29.27 -7.50
CA ASP A 434 11.98 30.40 -7.61
C ASP A 434 13.11 30.33 -6.59
N LEU A 435 12.92 29.55 -5.51
CA LEU A 435 13.90 29.33 -4.46
C LEU A 435 14.42 27.89 -4.53
N THR A 436 15.72 27.76 -4.71
CA THR A 436 16.40 26.46 -4.57
C THR A 436 16.35 26.00 -3.11
N ILE A 437 16.43 24.68 -2.87
CA ILE A 437 16.44 24.10 -1.51
C ILE A 437 17.50 24.75 -0.63
N LYS A 438 18.68 25.09 -1.19
CA LYS A 438 19.75 25.79 -0.47
C LYS A 438 19.30 27.18 0.00
N GLN A 439 18.62 27.93 -0.85
CA GLN A 439 18.11 29.26 -0.51
C GLN A 439 16.95 29.22 0.49
N MET A 440 16.17 28.14 0.51
CA MET A 440 15.15 27.94 1.54
C MET A 440 15.75 27.61 2.91
N ALA A 441 16.86 26.86 2.94
CA ALA A 441 17.52 26.47 4.19
C ALA A 441 18.36 27.59 4.83
N GLU A 442 18.74 28.60 4.05
CA GLU A 442 19.53 29.76 4.51
C GLU A 442 18.67 30.94 5.01
N LYS A 443 17.35 30.87 4.87
CA LYS A 443 16.38 31.82 5.44
C LYS A 443 15.66 31.21 6.61
#